data_AF-A0A7S2A0S1-F1
#
_entry.id   AF-A0A7S2A0S1-F1
#
_cell.length_a   1.000
_cell.length_b   1.000
_cell.length_c   1.000
_cell.angle_alpha   90.00
_cell.angle_beta   90.00
_cell.angle_gamma   90.00
#
_symmetry.space_group_name_H-M   'P 1'
#
loop_
_entity.id
_entity.type
_entity.pdbx_description
1 polymer ?
#
loop_
_entity_poly.entity_id
_entity_poly.type
_entity_poly.pdbx_seq_one_letter_code
_entity_poly.pdbx_strand_id
1 'polypeptide(L)'
;TTMMLSRLQNTLRQSNKVTIRTAAARGLHTTATTTSSSTTTTLALVALTTSAATYYYTTLQEEKKNSIVLIKTPTTSCHCQVPCGIFNDPIRIATLSEHATTIRKAMVQITTLANSPLLPPTNVYNYHQATRWIAVKEEAASDIITLVSEYMLCQRVKRELFDSQEAYYEALELHHVVMQSAMKVKQSVDLEAVDVLEKGIEKLGKMYTK
;
A
#
# COMPACT_ATOMS: atom_id res chain seq x y z
N THR A 1 1.31 -39.72 7.22
CA THR A 1 1.25 -38.57 6.27
C THR A 1 0.75 -38.95 4.86
N THR A 2 0.80 -40.21 4.43
CA THR A 2 0.33 -40.62 3.07
C THR A 2 -1.19 -40.85 2.94
N MET A 3 -1.93 -41.11 4.02
CA MET A 3 -3.40 -41.33 3.96
C MET A 3 -4.26 -40.05 3.88
N MET A 4 -3.73 -38.87 4.25
CA MET A 4 -4.49 -37.61 4.16
C MET A 4 -4.48 -37.02 2.74
N LEU A 5 -3.38 -37.20 1.99
CA LEU A 5 -3.24 -36.76 0.60
C LEU A 5 -4.16 -37.53 -0.37
N SER A 6 -4.37 -38.83 -0.15
CA SER A 6 -5.29 -39.64 -0.97
C SER A 6 -6.77 -39.28 -0.75
N ARG A 7 -7.13 -38.84 0.47
CA ARG A 7 -8.49 -38.35 0.77
C ARG A 7 -8.77 -37.01 0.08
N LEU A 8 -7.81 -36.07 0.11
CA LEU A 8 -7.97 -34.77 -0.57
C LEU A 8 -8.07 -34.89 -2.10
N GLN A 9 -7.29 -35.79 -2.72
CA GLN A 9 -7.35 -36.03 -4.16
C GLN A 9 -8.68 -36.68 -4.61
N ASN A 10 -9.29 -37.50 -3.77
CA ASN A 10 -10.60 -38.10 -4.05
C ASN A 10 -11.76 -37.09 -3.93
N THR A 11 -11.69 -36.14 -2.99
CA THR A 11 -12.71 -35.09 -2.83
C THR A 11 -12.70 -34.10 -4.00
N LEU A 12 -11.51 -33.77 -4.53
CA LEU A 12 -11.36 -32.93 -5.73
C LEU A 12 -11.85 -33.64 -7.01
N ARG A 13 -11.64 -34.95 -7.13
CA ARG A 13 -12.18 -35.75 -8.24
C ARG A 13 -13.70 -35.90 -8.23
N GLN A 14 -14.34 -35.94 -7.06
CA GLN A 14 -15.80 -35.99 -6.97
C GLN A 14 -16.47 -34.65 -7.30
N SER A 15 -15.87 -33.53 -6.89
CA SER A 15 -16.42 -32.19 -7.15
C SER A 15 -16.43 -31.85 -8.65
N ASN A 16 -15.37 -32.21 -9.39
CA ASN A 16 -15.33 -32.00 -10.85
C ASN A 16 -16.31 -32.88 -11.65
N LYS A 17 -16.75 -34.03 -11.11
CA LYS A 17 -17.76 -34.88 -11.75
C LYS A 17 -19.18 -34.31 -11.61
N VAL A 18 -19.45 -33.54 -10.56
CA VAL A 18 -20.76 -32.91 -10.33
C VAL A 18 -20.93 -31.70 -11.26
N THR A 19 -19.89 -30.89 -11.43
CA THR A 19 -19.93 -29.68 -12.29
C THR A 19 -20.07 -29.99 -13.78
N ILE A 20 -19.54 -31.12 -14.26
CA ILE A 20 -19.66 -31.51 -15.68
C ILE A 20 -21.05 -32.10 -16.01
N ARG A 21 -21.79 -32.60 -15.01
CA ARG A 21 -23.12 -33.21 -15.25
C ARG A 21 -24.28 -32.21 -15.31
N THR A 22 -24.09 -30.95 -14.89
CA THR A 22 -25.14 -29.93 -14.93
C THR A 22 -25.18 -29.11 -16.23
N ALA A 23 -24.21 -29.31 -17.13
CA ALA A 23 -24.13 -28.63 -18.42
C ALA A 23 -24.70 -29.42 -19.62
N ALA A 24 -25.23 -30.64 -19.40
CA ALA A 24 -25.66 -31.56 -20.46
C ALA A 24 -27.16 -31.93 -20.38
N ALA A 25 -28.04 -30.95 -20.09
CA ALA A 25 -29.48 -31.12 -20.17
C ALA A 25 -30.13 -29.94 -20.92
N ARG A 26 -29.76 -29.77 -22.20
CA ARG A 26 -30.62 -29.13 -23.20
C ARG A 26 -31.25 -30.25 -24.03
N GLY A 27 -32.46 -30.66 -23.67
CA GLY A 27 -33.31 -31.56 -24.44
C GLY A 27 -34.38 -30.74 -25.16
N LEU A 28 -34.12 -30.49 -26.44
CA LEU A 28 -35.01 -29.88 -27.42
C LEU A 28 -36.20 -30.82 -27.68
N HIS A 29 -37.44 -30.36 -27.52
CA HIS A 29 -38.60 -31.01 -28.13
C HIS A 29 -39.43 -29.97 -28.87
N THR A 30 -39.20 -29.94 -30.19
CA THR A 30 -39.97 -29.22 -31.18
C THR A 30 -41.13 -30.10 -31.61
N THR A 31 -42.36 -29.68 -31.37
CA THR A 31 -43.55 -30.18 -32.08
C THR A 31 -44.20 -29.02 -32.80
N ALA A 32 -44.15 -29.10 -34.13
CA ALA A 32 -44.81 -28.15 -35.01
C ALA A 32 -46.29 -28.51 -35.12
N THR A 33 -47.17 -27.52 -34.89
CA THR A 33 -48.57 -27.58 -35.33
C THR A 33 -48.91 -26.27 -36.04
N THR A 34 -49.23 -26.43 -37.31
CA THR A 34 -49.88 -25.52 -38.26
C THR A 34 -50.89 -24.53 -37.67
N THR A 35 -50.84 -23.25 -38.04
CA THR A 35 -51.78 -22.58 -38.98
C THR A 35 -51.68 -21.04 -38.92
N SER A 36 -51.79 -20.45 -40.10
CA SER A 36 -52.06 -19.06 -40.50
C SER A 36 -52.36 -17.94 -39.47
N SER A 37 -51.77 -16.77 -39.78
CA SER A 37 -52.35 -15.40 -39.73
C SER A 37 -51.82 -14.42 -38.66
N SER A 38 -51.65 -13.17 -39.12
CA SER A 38 -51.49 -11.90 -38.39
C SER A 38 -50.08 -11.48 -37.92
N THR A 39 -49.43 -10.65 -38.75
CA THR A 39 -48.15 -9.96 -38.50
C THR A 39 -48.23 -8.79 -37.52
N THR A 40 -49.35 -8.58 -36.83
CA THR A 40 -49.57 -7.43 -35.94
C THR A 40 -49.42 -7.77 -34.44
N THR A 41 -49.40 -9.05 -34.08
CA THR A 41 -49.45 -9.49 -32.67
C THR A 41 -48.06 -9.78 -32.07
N THR A 42 -47.03 -9.95 -32.91
CA THR A 42 -45.67 -10.31 -32.49
C THR A 42 -44.85 -9.13 -31.98
N LEU A 43 -45.15 -7.89 -32.38
CA LEU A 43 -44.47 -6.69 -31.87
C LEU A 43 -44.84 -6.37 -30.42
N ALA A 44 -46.07 -6.69 -29.99
CA ALA A 44 -46.53 -6.43 -28.62
C ALA A 44 -45.88 -7.34 -27.57
N LEU A 45 -45.67 -8.63 -27.88
CA LEU A 45 -45.01 -9.57 -26.94
C LEU A 45 -43.51 -9.28 -26.75
N VAL A 46 -42.81 -8.76 -27.76
CA VAL A 46 -41.38 -8.39 -27.64
C VAL A 46 -41.20 -7.11 -26.80
N ALA A 47 -42.15 -6.16 -26.87
CA ALA A 47 -42.13 -4.94 -26.07
C ALA A 47 -42.40 -5.19 -24.57
N LEU A 48 -43.23 -6.17 -24.23
CA LEU A 48 -43.55 -6.54 -22.84
C LEU A 48 -42.43 -7.32 -22.15
N THR A 49 -41.68 -8.15 -22.89
CA THR A 49 -40.57 -8.94 -22.32
C THR A 49 -39.32 -8.10 -22.06
N THR A 50 -39.07 -7.07 -22.87
CA THR A 50 -37.95 -6.13 -22.65
C THR A 50 -38.19 -5.23 -21.44
N SER A 51 -39.41 -4.73 -21.24
CA SER A 51 -39.76 -3.87 -20.10
C SER A 51 -39.75 -4.61 -18.74
N ALA A 52 -40.14 -5.89 -18.71
CA ALA A 52 -40.01 -6.73 -17.50
C ALA A 52 -38.54 -7.02 -17.14
N ALA A 53 -37.68 -7.25 -18.14
CA ALA A 53 -36.25 -7.45 -17.93
C ALA A 53 -35.59 -6.18 -17.38
N THR A 54 -35.90 -5.00 -17.93
CA THR A 54 -35.34 -3.73 -17.43
C THR A 54 -35.77 -3.44 -16.00
N TYR A 55 -37.04 -3.71 -15.64
CA TYR A 55 -37.55 -3.53 -14.28
C TYR A 55 -36.89 -4.48 -13.27
N TYR A 56 -36.63 -5.73 -13.65
CA TYR A 56 -35.90 -6.69 -12.83
C TYR A 56 -34.42 -6.31 -12.65
N TYR A 57 -33.78 -5.74 -13.67
CA TYR A 57 -32.40 -5.25 -13.55
C TYR A 57 -32.28 -4.01 -12.66
N THR A 58 -33.28 -3.11 -12.64
CA THR A 58 -33.25 -1.91 -11.80
C THR A 58 -33.48 -2.22 -10.31
N THR A 59 -34.38 -3.14 -9.97
CA THR A 59 -34.64 -3.49 -8.56
C THR A 59 -33.48 -4.26 -7.93
N LEU A 60 -32.75 -5.08 -8.70
CA LEU A 60 -31.52 -5.74 -8.23
C LEU A 60 -30.34 -4.78 -8.00
N GLN A 61 -30.34 -3.62 -8.67
CA GLN A 61 -29.34 -2.57 -8.44
C GLN A 61 -29.64 -1.76 -7.16
N GLU A 62 -30.90 -1.65 -6.76
CA GLU A 62 -31.31 -0.99 -5.51
C GLU A 62 -31.00 -1.84 -4.26
N GLU A 63 -31.17 -3.17 -4.31
CA GLU A 63 -30.81 -4.04 -3.17
C GLU A 63 -29.29 -4.04 -2.87
N LYS A 64 -28.44 -3.87 -3.88
CA LYS A 64 -26.98 -3.75 -3.68
C LYS A 64 -26.55 -2.42 -3.06
N LYS A 65 -27.39 -1.38 -3.13
CA LYS A 65 -27.07 -0.05 -2.60
C LYS A 65 -27.24 0.08 -1.09
N ASN A 66 -28.03 -0.83 -0.47
CA ASN A 66 -28.42 -0.73 0.94
C ASN A 66 -27.77 -1.78 1.87
N SER A 67 -26.90 -2.65 1.37
CA SER A 67 -26.08 -3.50 2.25
C SER A 67 -24.84 -2.74 2.72
N ILE A 68 -25.00 -1.93 3.77
CA ILE A 68 -23.87 -1.40 4.54
C ILE A 68 -23.22 -2.59 5.25
N VAL A 69 -22.28 -3.23 4.56
CA VAL A 69 -21.29 -4.09 5.20
C VAL A 69 -20.33 -3.14 5.89
N LEU A 70 -20.45 -3.03 7.22
CA LEU A 70 -19.48 -2.35 8.07
C LEU A 70 -18.16 -3.15 8.03
N ILE A 71 -17.36 -2.89 6.99
CA ILE A 71 -15.99 -3.39 6.90
C ILE A 71 -15.20 -2.61 7.94
N LYS A 72 -15.00 -3.21 9.12
CA LYS A 72 -14.01 -2.74 10.07
C LYS A 72 -12.63 -2.91 9.41
N THR A 73 -12.08 -1.84 8.87
CA THR A 73 -10.75 -1.86 8.26
C THR A 73 -9.72 -2.15 9.35
N PRO A 74 -8.93 -3.24 9.23
CA PRO A 74 -7.78 -3.42 10.10
C PRO A 74 -6.82 -2.27 9.83
N THR A 75 -6.21 -1.69 10.85
CA THR A 75 -5.16 -0.68 10.71
C THR A 75 -3.85 -1.34 10.22
N THR A 76 -3.79 -1.88 9.01
CA THR A 76 -2.51 -2.24 8.38
C THR A 76 -1.84 -0.97 7.88
N SER A 77 -0.69 -0.59 8.42
CA SER A 77 0.03 0.60 7.94
C SER A 77 0.09 0.60 6.40
N CYS A 78 0.03 1.73 5.69
CA CYS A 78 0.37 1.66 4.27
C CYS A 78 1.86 1.27 4.23
N HIS A 79 2.13 0.04 3.80
CA HIS A 79 3.45 -0.57 3.72
C HIS A 79 3.50 -1.56 2.54
N CYS A 80 2.37 -1.76 1.86
CA CYS A 80 2.18 -2.85 0.91
C CYS A 80 2.08 -2.41 -0.55
N GLN A 81 2.11 -1.10 -0.86
CA GLN A 81 1.95 -0.53 -2.22
C GLN A 81 0.64 -0.91 -2.96
N VAL A 82 -0.31 -1.54 -2.26
CA VAL A 82 -1.68 -1.82 -2.73
C VAL A 82 -2.58 -0.68 -2.25
N PRO A 83 -3.66 -0.31 -2.97
CA PRO A 83 -4.64 0.68 -2.50
C PRO A 83 -5.46 0.17 -1.31
N CYS A 84 -4.82 -0.07 -0.17
CA CYS A 84 -5.44 -0.59 1.05
C CYS A 84 -6.13 0.50 1.88
N GLY A 85 -5.82 1.78 1.63
CA GLY A 85 -6.49 2.92 2.26
C GLY A 85 -6.20 3.11 3.75
N ILE A 86 -5.18 2.45 4.28
CA ILE A 86 -4.89 2.47 5.70
C ILE A 86 -3.57 3.19 5.94
N PHE A 87 -3.62 4.24 6.76
CA PHE A 87 -2.49 5.13 7.02
C PHE A 87 -2.32 5.34 8.51
N ASN A 88 -1.07 5.33 8.98
CA ASN A 88 -0.75 5.69 10.36
C ASN A 88 0.41 6.68 10.34
N ASP A 89 0.08 7.89 9.90
CA ASP A 89 1.04 8.96 9.68
C ASP A 89 1.79 9.38 10.96
N PRO A 90 1.14 9.47 12.16
CA PRO A 90 1.85 9.78 13.40
C PRO A 90 2.97 8.77 13.73
N ILE A 91 2.73 7.47 13.53
CA ILE A 91 3.77 6.46 13.73
C ILE A 91 4.91 6.64 12.72
N ARG A 92 4.61 6.95 11.46
CA ARG A 92 5.66 7.17 10.46
C ARG A 92 6.55 8.36 10.79
N ILE A 93 5.97 9.47 11.24
CA ILE A 93 6.72 10.64 11.70
C ILE A 93 7.58 10.31 12.92
N ALA A 94 7.05 9.53 13.86
CA ALA A 94 7.82 9.06 15.02
C ALA A 94 9.01 8.18 14.58
N THR A 95 8.79 7.25 13.65
CA THR A 95 9.86 6.42 13.06
C THR A 95 10.93 7.27 12.38
N LEU A 96 10.56 8.28 11.58
CA LEU A 96 11.53 9.20 10.97
C LEU A 96 12.36 9.94 12.04
N SER A 97 11.71 10.40 13.10
CA SER A 97 12.37 11.10 14.22
C SER A 97 13.34 10.18 14.98
N GLU A 98 12.99 8.91 15.15
CA GLU A 98 13.85 7.89 15.76
C GLU A 98 15.08 7.61 14.90
N HIS A 99 14.92 7.48 13.57
CA HIS A 99 16.05 7.33 12.65
C HIS A 99 16.97 8.57 12.68
N ALA A 100 16.42 9.78 12.69
CA ALA A 100 17.21 11.01 12.80
C ALA A 100 18.01 11.08 14.13
N THR A 101 17.38 10.70 15.25
CA THR A 101 18.04 10.60 16.55
C THR A 101 19.18 9.57 16.52
N THR A 102 18.96 8.43 15.87
CA THR A 102 19.97 7.38 15.69
C THR A 102 21.16 7.88 14.87
N ILE A 103 20.89 8.60 13.77
CA ILE A 103 21.91 9.23 12.92
C ILE A 103 22.75 10.24 13.72
N ARG A 104 22.09 11.14 14.47
CA ARG A 104 22.79 12.12 15.32
C ARG A 104 23.70 11.42 16.33
N LYS A 105 23.17 10.40 17.02
CA LYS A 105 23.96 9.61 17.97
C LYS A 105 25.16 8.95 17.31
N ALA A 106 24.96 8.32 16.14
CA ALA A 106 26.03 7.68 15.39
C ALA A 106 27.12 8.68 14.99
N MET A 107 26.77 9.87 14.51
CA MET A 107 27.72 10.93 14.16
C MET A 107 28.58 11.35 15.37
N VAL A 108 27.96 11.58 16.53
CA VAL A 108 28.68 11.92 17.76
C VAL A 108 29.64 10.80 18.17
N GLN A 109 29.20 9.54 18.08
CA GLN A 109 30.03 8.39 18.44
C GLN A 109 31.21 8.21 17.48
N ILE A 110 31.00 8.38 16.16
CA ILE A 110 32.07 8.33 15.16
C ILE A 110 33.14 9.38 15.47
N THR A 111 32.72 10.63 15.69
CA THR A 111 33.63 11.74 16.01
C THR A 111 34.37 11.51 17.33
N THR A 112 33.69 10.96 18.34
CA THR A 112 34.30 10.64 19.64
C THR A 112 35.38 9.56 19.50
N LEU A 113 35.09 8.49 18.76
CA LEU A 113 36.03 7.40 18.51
C LEU A 113 37.22 7.85 17.66
N ALA A 114 36.99 8.74 16.69
CA ALA A 114 38.04 9.31 15.84
C ALA A 114 39.03 10.18 16.61
N ASN A 115 38.57 10.87 17.67
CA ASN A 115 39.40 11.72 18.52
C ASN A 115 40.05 10.98 19.70
N SER A 116 39.83 9.68 19.84
CA SER A 116 40.38 8.87 20.94
C SER A 116 41.88 8.57 20.72
N PRO A 117 42.72 8.51 21.78
CA PRO A 117 44.15 8.26 21.66
C PRO A 117 44.48 6.96 20.90
N LEU A 118 45.39 7.04 19.93
CA LEU A 118 45.79 5.93 19.05
C LEU A 118 46.84 5.02 19.69
N LEU A 119 46.51 4.42 20.84
CA LEU A 119 47.36 3.42 21.50
C LEU A 119 46.87 1.99 21.14
N PRO A 120 47.76 1.03 20.84
CA PRO A 120 47.37 -0.38 20.73
C PRO A 120 46.91 -0.95 22.09
N PRO A 121 45.87 -1.82 22.16
CA PRO A 121 45.00 -2.32 21.09
C PRO A 121 43.76 -1.44 20.80
N THR A 122 43.59 -0.33 21.53
CA THR A 122 42.45 0.59 21.46
C THR A 122 42.16 1.10 20.05
N ASN A 123 43.21 1.33 19.25
CA ASN A 123 43.10 1.75 17.85
C ASN A 123 42.23 0.80 16.98
N VAL A 124 42.45 -0.51 17.06
CA VAL A 124 41.70 -1.50 16.25
C VAL A 124 40.24 -1.60 16.71
N TYR A 125 40.02 -1.57 18.03
CA TYR A 125 38.67 -1.59 18.59
C TYR A 125 37.86 -0.36 18.15
N ASN A 126 38.45 0.83 18.24
CA ASN A 126 37.78 2.07 17.85
C ASN A 126 37.41 2.10 16.37
N TYR A 127 38.27 1.61 15.48
CA TYR A 127 37.94 1.49 14.06
C TYR A 127 36.78 0.52 13.81
N HIS A 128 36.79 -0.65 14.47
CA HIS A 128 35.68 -1.59 14.36
C HIS A 128 34.35 -0.97 14.82
N GLN A 129 34.36 -0.24 15.94
CA GLN A 129 33.17 0.44 16.45
C GLN A 129 32.72 1.60 15.55
N ALA A 130 33.64 2.40 15.02
CA ALA A 130 33.33 3.48 14.08
C ALA A 130 32.69 2.94 12.81
N THR A 131 33.19 1.85 12.24
CA THR A 131 32.61 1.19 11.06
C THR A 131 31.18 0.72 11.32
N ARG A 132 30.88 0.18 12.51
CA ARG A 132 29.51 -0.20 12.89
C ARG A 132 28.58 1.00 12.96
N TRP A 133 29.05 2.11 13.55
CA TRP A 133 28.26 3.34 13.61
C TRP A 133 28.02 3.93 12.22
N ILE A 134 29.00 3.87 11.32
CA ILE A 134 28.83 4.28 9.92
C ILE A 134 27.74 3.44 9.25
N ALA A 135 27.80 2.11 9.38
CA ALA A 135 26.81 1.21 8.80
C ALA A 135 25.39 1.48 9.32
N VAL A 136 25.22 1.61 10.65
CA VAL A 136 23.91 1.92 11.27
C VAL A 136 23.37 3.26 10.81
N LYS A 137 24.24 4.27 10.69
CA LYS A 137 23.88 5.61 10.19
C LYS A 137 23.39 5.54 8.74
N GLU A 138 24.08 4.79 7.88
CA GLU A 138 23.69 4.63 6.48
C GLU A 138 22.38 3.86 6.30
N GLU A 139 22.16 2.83 7.10
CA GLU A 139 20.91 2.07 7.13
C GLU A 139 19.74 2.96 7.55
N ALA A 140 19.83 3.65 8.69
CA ALA A 140 18.79 4.55 9.16
C ALA A 140 18.48 5.68 8.16
N ALA A 141 19.49 6.23 7.48
CA ALA A 141 19.28 7.22 6.44
C ALA A 141 18.65 6.63 5.17
N SER A 142 18.92 5.37 4.84
CA SER A 142 18.24 4.65 3.74
C SER A 142 16.76 4.45 4.07
N ASP A 143 16.45 4.04 5.29
CA ASP A 143 15.08 3.82 5.75
C ASP A 143 14.26 5.11 5.71
N ILE A 144 14.85 6.26 6.06
CA ILE A 144 14.21 7.57 5.88
C ILE A 144 13.86 7.80 4.40
N ILE A 145 14.82 7.61 3.48
CA ILE A 145 14.60 7.83 2.05
C ILE A 145 13.50 6.91 1.53
N THR A 146 13.53 5.62 1.88
CA THR A 146 12.52 4.64 1.49
C THR A 146 11.15 5.03 2.05
N LEU A 147 11.05 5.31 3.35
CA LEU A 147 9.76 5.66 3.98
C LEU A 147 9.18 6.95 3.39
N VAL A 148 10.00 7.97 3.19
CA VAL A 148 9.55 9.25 2.61
C VAL A 148 9.14 9.07 1.14
N SER A 149 9.93 8.35 0.33
CA SER A 149 9.60 8.15 -1.08
C SER A 149 8.38 7.26 -1.28
N GLU A 150 8.36 6.09 -0.65
CA GLU A 150 7.38 5.05 -0.91
C GLU A 150 6.04 5.29 -0.21
N TYR A 151 6.09 5.66 1.06
CA TYR A 151 4.87 5.87 1.85
C TYR A 151 4.39 7.30 1.75
N MET A 152 5.23 8.28 2.12
CA MET A 152 4.76 9.65 2.26
C MET A 152 4.50 10.29 0.91
N LEU A 153 5.49 10.26 0.00
CA LEU A 153 5.40 10.90 -1.29
C LEU A 153 4.47 10.14 -2.25
N CYS A 154 4.79 8.89 -2.59
CA CYS A 154 4.06 8.14 -3.61
C CYS A 154 2.60 7.81 -3.23
N GLN A 155 2.31 7.55 -1.95
CA GLN A 155 0.96 7.12 -1.55
C GLN A 155 0.11 8.27 -0.98
N ARG A 156 0.71 9.24 -0.27
CA ARG A 156 -0.06 10.29 0.41
C ARG A 156 -0.12 11.60 -0.35
N VAL A 157 0.91 11.95 -1.13
CA VAL A 157 0.92 13.21 -1.90
C VAL A 157 0.18 13.01 -3.22
N LYS A 158 -1.11 13.34 -3.23
CA LYS A 158 -1.97 13.30 -4.42
C LYS A 158 -2.50 14.68 -4.73
N ARG A 159 -2.51 15.07 -6.01
CA ARG A 159 -2.83 16.45 -6.41
C ARG A 159 -4.22 16.89 -5.93
N GLU A 160 -5.19 16.00 -5.97
CA GLU A 160 -6.58 16.24 -5.56
C GLU A 160 -6.76 16.54 -4.06
N LEU A 161 -5.75 16.30 -3.22
CA LEU A 161 -5.80 16.58 -1.78
C LEU A 161 -5.31 17.99 -1.40
N PHE A 162 -4.91 18.82 -2.39
CA PHE A 162 -4.37 20.15 -2.17
C PHE A 162 -5.25 21.23 -2.78
N ASP A 163 -5.49 22.30 -2.03
CA ASP A 163 -6.36 23.42 -2.45
C ASP A 163 -5.77 24.20 -3.63
N SER A 164 -4.44 24.34 -3.70
CA SER A 164 -3.74 25.07 -4.75
C SER A 164 -2.59 24.27 -5.36
N GLN A 165 -2.14 24.69 -6.54
CA GLN A 165 -0.99 24.07 -7.21
C GLN A 165 0.30 24.32 -6.42
N GLU A 166 0.40 25.49 -5.83
CA GLU A 166 1.51 25.96 -5.02
C GLU A 166 1.67 25.09 -3.77
N ALA A 167 0.57 24.82 -3.05
CA ALA A 167 0.59 23.95 -1.86
C ALA A 167 1.03 22.51 -2.20
N TYR A 168 0.66 22.01 -3.37
CA TYR A 168 1.12 20.71 -3.87
C TYR A 168 2.62 20.71 -4.15
N TYR A 169 3.15 21.76 -4.78
CA TYR A 169 4.59 21.89 -5.06
C TYR A 169 5.43 22.07 -3.80
N GLU A 170 4.96 22.87 -2.84
CA GLU A 170 5.61 22.99 -1.52
C GLU A 170 5.68 21.63 -0.81
N ALA A 171 4.63 20.82 -0.93
CA ALA A 171 4.66 19.46 -0.40
C ALA A 171 5.71 18.58 -1.08
N LEU A 172 5.77 18.59 -2.41
CA LEU A 172 6.79 17.84 -3.16
C LEU A 172 8.21 18.27 -2.80
N GLU A 173 8.44 19.59 -2.72
CA GLU A 173 9.74 20.15 -2.35
C GLU A 173 10.15 19.70 -0.95
N LEU A 174 9.24 19.77 0.03
CA LEU A 174 9.54 19.38 1.40
C LEU A 174 9.99 17.91 1.51
N HIS A 175 9.30 17.00 0.83
CA HIS A 175 9.69 15.58 0.78
C HIS A 175 11.07 15.40 0.15
N HIS A 176 11.32 16.10 -0.96
CA HIS A 176 12.60 16.05 -1.64
C HIS A 176 13.75 16.58 -0.78
N VAL A 177 13.54 17.69 -0.07
CA VAL A 177 14.51 18.26 0.88
C VAL A 177 14.86 17.27 1.98
N VAL A 178 13.87 16.56 2.53
CA VAL A 178 14.11 15.54 3.55
C VAL A 178 14.92 14.37 3.00
N MET A 179 14.59 13.86 1.80
CA MET A 179 15.37 12.80 1.15
C MET A 179 16.81 13.23 0.83
N GLN A 180 17.01 14.47 0.35
CA GLN A 180 18.35 15.00 0.10
C GLN A 180 19.14 15.17 1.40
N SER A 181 18.50 15.63 2.48
CA SER A 181 19.14 15.76 3.78
C SER A 181 19.54 14.40 4.35
N ALA A 182 18.67 13.39 4.20
CA ALA A 182 18.97 12.00 4.54
C ALA A 182 20.15 11.44 3.73
N MET A 183 20.26 11.78 2.44
CA MET A 183 21.43 11.43 1.63
C MET A 183 22.71 12.12 2.15
N LYS A 184 22.65 13.41 2.49
CA LYS A 184 23.81 14.17 3.00
C LYS A 184 24.33 13.60 4.31
N VAL A 185 23.46 13.21 5.24
CA VAL A 185 23.89 12.61 6.51
C VAL A 185 24.55 11.23 6.33
N LYS A 186 24.35 10.52 5.21
CA LYS A 186 25.16 9.31 4.89
C LYS A 186 26.62 9.68 4.61
N GLN A 187 26.82 10.72 3.82
CA GLN A 187 28.12 11.12 3.30
C GLN A 187 28.97 11.93 4.29
N SER A 188 28.36 12.46 5.36
CA SER A 188 28.99 13.38 6.30
C SER A 188 28.92 12.89 7.76
N VAL A 189 29.74 13.48 8.63
CA VAL A 189 29.65 13.38 10.10
C VAL A 189 29.38 14.73 10.77
N ASP A 190 29.07 15.75 9.96
CA ASP A 190 28.69 17.08 10.41
C ASP A 190 27.29 17.08 11.03
N LEU A 191 27.17 17.66 12.22
CA LEU A 191 25.91 17.73 12.95
C LEU A 191 24.93 18.74 12.31
N GLU A 192 25.41 19.73 11.56
CA GLU A 192 24.52 20.66 10.86
C GLU A 192 23.65 19.92 9.82
N ALA A 193 24.18 18.88 9.19
CA ALA A 193 23.43 18.08 8.22
C ALA A 193 22.25 17.35 8.87
N VAL A 194 22.39 16.86 10.11
CA VAL A 194 21.29 16.22 10.83
C VAL A 194 20.31 17.23 11.41
N ASP A 195 20.75 18.44 11.78
CA ASP A 195 19.84 19.54 12.18
C ASP A 195 18.87 19.91 11.04
N VAL A 196 19.37 19.97 9.80
CA VAL A 196 18.52 20.24 8.62
C VAL A 196 17.52 19.11 8.41
N LEU A 197 17.95 17.85 8.57
CA LEU A 197 17.10 16.67 8.47
C LEU A 197 15.97 16.69 9.51
N GLU A 198 16.30 16.92 10.78
CA GLU A 198 15.32 16.97 11.88
C GLU A 198 14.30 18.10 11.67
N LYS A 199 14.74 19.29 11.27
CA LYS A 199 13.83 20.40 10.93
C LYS A 199 12.91 20.05 9.75
N GLY A 200 13.43 19.32 8.76
CA GLY A 200 12.63 18.83 7.63
C GLY A 200 11.57 17.81 8.08
N ILE A 201 11.93 16.88 8.96
CA ILE A 201 11.01 15.90 9.55
C ILE A 201 9.94 16.59 10.41
N GLU A 202 10.29 17.61 11.18
CA GLU A 202 9.32 18.39 11.97
C GLU A 202 8.28 19.07 11.06
N LYS A 203 8.74 19.69 9.96
CA LYS A 203 7.86 20.29 8.95
C LYS A 203 6.96 19.24 8.28
N LEU A 204 7.51 18.06 7.94
CA LEU A 204 6.70 16.95 7.45
C LEU A 204 5.66 16.54 8.50
N GLY A 205 6.05 16.44 9.78
CA GLY A 205 5.15 16.15 10.88
C GLY A 205 3.91 17.04 10.86
N LYS A 206 4.12 18.37 10.79
CA LYS A 206 3.03 19.36 10.73
C LYS A 206 2.10 19.18 9.52
N MET A 207 2.61 18.70 8.39
CA MET A 207 1.79 18.39 7.21
C MET A 207 0.88 17.17 7.43
N TYR A 208 1.36 16.18 8.18
CA TYR A 208 0.76 14.86 8.31
C TYR A 208 -0.03 14.63 9.60
N THR A 209 0.20 15.42 10.65
CA THR A 209 -0.45 15.28 11.97
C THR A 209 -1.39 16.44 12.29
N LYS A 210 -2.12 16.94 11.27
CA LYS A 210 -3.14 17.99 11.47
C LYS A 210 -4.19 17.58 12.49
#